data_AF-A0A959NAR1-F1
#
_entry.id   AF-A0A959NAR1-F1
#
_cell.length_a   1.000
_cell.length_b   1.000
_cell.length_c   1.000
_cell.angle_alpha   90.00
_cell.angle_beta   90.00
_cell.angle_gamma   90.00
#
_symmetry.space_group_name_H-M   'P 1'
#
loop_
_entity.id
_entity.type
_entity.pdbx_description
1 polymer ?
#
loop_
_entity_poly.entity_id
_entity_poly.type
_entity_poly.pdbx_seq_one_letter_code
_entity_poly.pdbx_strand_id
1 'polypeptide(L)'
;LTNTTGLYSKAILPNLENPVLAFPSLAESILSPGFKGVFFAALIATILSTLNSFVFLSATTFSRDFIFRLNLNANITKPKSLIKFTQIGILVTLVLSIVIAYYFQSVVELWYTIGSICIPGLILIVVSSYYLKLQINSNLAIIEILSGVSASLGWLFFRGYFHDNDLLNQLEPMIIGLLVASVIHIFGILKKA
;
A
#
# COMPACT_ATOMS: atom_id res chain seq x y z
N LEU A 1 11.88 -3.21 -20.09
CA LEU A 1 12.97 -2.28 -19.69
C LEU A 1 13.51 -2.64 -18.30
N THR A 2 12.76 -2.44 -17.22
CA THR A 2 13.29 -2.67 -15.85
C THR A 2 13.59 -4.14 -15.56
N ASN A 3 12.69 -5.04 -15.91
CA ASN A 3 12.88 -6.48 -15.69
C ASN A 3 14.02 -7.06 -16.55
N THR A 4 14.11 -6.62 -17.80
CA THR A 4 15.19 -7.01 -18.73
C THR A 4 16.56 -6.56 -18.21
N THR A 5 16.68 -5.32 -17.73
CA THR A 5 17.92 -4.80 -17.14
C THR A 5 18.28 -5.53 -15.84
N GLY A 6 17.28 -5.94 -15.04
CA GLY A 6 17.50 -6.79 -13.87
C GLY A 6 18.07 -8.17 -14.24
N LEU A 7 17.54 -8.80 -15.29
CA LEU A 7 18.08 -10.07 -15.81
C LEU A 7 19.52 -9.92 -16.34
N TYR A 8 19.81 -8.84 -17.07
CA TYR A 8 21.18 -8.52 -17.49
C TYR A 8 22.12 -8.29 -16.31
N SER A 9 21.66 -7.58 -15.27
CA SER A 9 22.44 -7.39 -14.05
C SER A 9 22.76 -8.72 -13.39
N LYS A 10 21.79 -9.63 -13.27
CA LYS A 10 22.02 -10.98 -12.73
C LYS A 10 23.00 -11.80 -13.58
N ALA A 11 22.98 -11.65 -14.90
CA ALA A 11 23.90 -12.36 -15.80
C ALA A 11 25.34 -11.84 -15.71
N ILE A 12 25.52 -10.52 -15.55
CA ILE A 12 26.83 -9.86 -15.52
C ILE A 12 27.43 -9.84 -14.10
N LEU A 13 26.58 -9.70 -13.07
CA LEU A 13 26.93 -9.61 -11.66
C LEU A 13 26.22 -10.72 -10.87
N PRO A 14 26.64 -12.00 -11.02
CA PRO A 14 25.90 -13.15 -10.48
C PRO A 14 25.91 -13.25 -8.95
N ASN A 15 26.92 -12.69 -8.28
CA ASN A 15 27.15 -12.83 -6.84
C ASN A 15 26.93 -11.52 -6.08
N LEU A 16 25.85 -10.79 -6.38
CA LEU A 16 25.47 -9.60 -5.61
C LEU A 16 24.92 -10.00 -4.23
N GLU A 17 25.56 -9.50 -3.16
CA GLU A 17 25.09 -9.70 -1.78
C GLU A 17 23.70 -9.09 -1.55
N ASN A 18 23.42 -7.95 -2.17
CA ASN A 18 22.12 -7.27 -2.09
C ASN A 18 21.49 -7.08 -3.48
N PRO A 19 20.44 -7.85 -3.83
CA PRO A 19 19.76 -7.74 -5.12
C PRO A 19 19.15 -6.36 -5.41
N VAL A 20 18.86 -5.56 -4.38
CA VAL A 20 18.32 -4.20 -4.54
C VAL A 20 19.32 -3.28 -5.26
N LEU A 21 20.62 -3.56 -5.11
CA LEU A 21 21.69 -2.78 -5.74
C LEU A 21 21.96 -3.19 -7.20
N ALA A 22 21.23 -4.14 -7.76
CA ALA A 22 21.44 -4.65 -9.12
C ALA A 22 21.49 -3.54 -10.18
N PHE A 23 20.63 -2.52 -10.07
CA PHE A 23 20.59 -1.39 -11.01
C PHE A 23 21.79 -0.42 -10.82
N PRO A 24 22.04 0.12 -9.61
CA PRO A 24 23.22 0.93 -9.35
C PRO A 24 24.54 0.24 -9.70
N SER A 25 24.73 -1.02 -9.29
CA SER A 25 25.97 -1.78 -9.54
C SER A 25 26.18 -2.06 -11.03
N LEU A 26 25.12 -2.36 -11.78
CA LEU A 26 25.22 -2.52 -13.23
C LEU A 26 25.63 -1.19 -13.88
N ALA A 27 25.02 -0.08 -13.46
CA ALA A 27 25.37 1.24 -13.96
C ALA A 27 26.84 1.60 -13.64
N GLU A 28 27.33 1.16 -12.48
CA GLU A 28 28.72 1.36 -12.10
C GLU A 28 29.71 0.63 -12.99
N SER A 29 29.36 -0.57 -13.43
CA SER A 29 30.21 -1.44 -14.24
C SER A 29 30.24 -1.06 -15.73
N ILE A 30 29.15 -0.49 -16.28
CA ILE A 30 29.00 -0.30 -17.73
C ILE A 30 29.15 1.17 -18.16
N LEU A 31 28.69 2.15 -17.35
CA LEU A 31 28.64 3.54 -17.81
C LEU A 31 29.96 4.30 -17.59
N SER A 32 30.31 5.14 -18.56
CA SER A 32 31.41 6.09 -18.44
C SER A 32 31.09 7.19 -17.41
N PRO A 33 32.09 7.91 -16.86
CA PRO A 33 31.89 8.82 -15.72
C PRO A 33 30.80 9.88 -15.92
N GLY A 34 30.70 10.47 -17.12
CA GLY A 34 29.67 11.47 -17.43
C GLY A 34 28.26 10.89 -17.39
N PHE A 35 28.03 9.78 -18.10
CA PHE A 35 26.71 9.14 -18.14
C PHE A 35 26.34 8.49 -16.80
N LYS A 36 27.32 7.98 -16.04
CA LYS A 36 27.13 7.50 -14.67
C LYS A 36 26.55 8.61 -13.78
N GLY A 37 27.11 9.81 -13.82
CA GLY A 37 26.60 10.96 -13.07
C GLY A 37 25.15 11.29 -13.43
N VAL A 38 24.84 11.34 -14.74
CA VAL A 38 23.48 11.59 -15.23
C VAL A 38 22.51 10.50 -14.75
N PHE A 39 22.92 9.22 -14.80
CA PHE A 39 22.11 8.10 -14.34
C PHE A 39 21.73 8.22 -12.86
N PHE A 40 22.70 8.45 -11.98
CA PHE A 40 22.43 8.59 -10.55
C PHE A 40 21.60 9.84 -10.23
N ALA A 41 21.86 10.96 -10.91
CA ALA A 41 21.04 12.16 -10.78
C ALA A 41 19.58 11.89 -11.18
N ALA A 42 19.36 11.21 -12.30
CA ALA A 42 18.01 10.85 -12.77
C ALA A 42 17.31 9.86 -11.82
N LEU A 43 18.05 8.89 -11.28
CA LEU A 43 17.54 7.93 -10.30
C LEU A 43 17.06 8.63 -9.03
N ILE A 44 17.90 9.50 -8.44
CA ILE A 44 17.55 10.27 -7.24
C ILE A 44 16.40 11.23 -7.52
N ALA A 45 16.41 11.92 -8.67
CA ALA A 45 15.32 12.82 -9.08
C ALA A 45 13.97 12.08 -9.18
N THR A 46 13.98 10.86 -9.71
CA THR A 46 12.76 10.02 -9.83
C THR A 46 12.27 9.55 -8.45
N ILE A 47 13.18 9.17 -7.55
CA ILE A 47 12.81 8.82 -6.16
C ILE A 47 12.23 10.03 -5.44
N LEU A 48 12.84 11.21 -5.61
CA LEU A 48 12.38 12.42 -4.93
C LEU A 48 11.03 12.90 -5.47
N SER A 49 10.77 12.79 -6.77
CA SER A 49 9.48 13.17 -7.35
C SER A 49 8.33 12.31 -6.83
N THR A 50 8.54 11.00 -6.70
CA THR A 50 7.55 10.06 -6.16
C THR A 50 7.37 10.24 -4.65
N LEU A 51 8.46 10.36 -3.90
CA LEU A 51 8.43 10.62 -2.45
C LEU A 51 7.66 11.91 -2.14
N ASN A 52 7.96 13.00 -2.83
CA ASN A 52 7.31 14.28 -2.59
C ASN A 52 5.79 14.19 -2.82
N SER A 53 5.34 13.55 -3.89
CA SER A 53 3.91 13.35 -4.17
C SER A 53 3.23 12.49 -3.10
N PHE A 54 3.84 11.39 -2.65
CA PHE A 54 3.25 10.52 -1.63
C PHE A 54 3.23 11.14 -0.24
N VAL A 55 4.32 11.79 0.19
CA VAL A 55 4.37 12.49 1.48
C VAL A 55 3.31 13.59 1.52
N PHE A 56 3.16 14.35 0.43
CA PHE A 56 2.12 15.37 0.35
C PHE A 56 0.71 14.78 0.39
N LEU A 57 0.46 13.71 -0.37
CA LEU A 57 -0.84 13.04 -0.39
C LEU A 57 -1.23 12.56 1.02
N SER A 58 -0.37 11.77 1.67
CA SER A 58 -0.59 11.27 3.03
C SER A 58 -0.76 12.40 4.05
N ALA A 59 0.01 13.48 3.95
CA ALA A 59 -0.12 14.65 4.80
C ALA A 59 -1.49 15.35 4.65
N THR A 60 -1.99 15.47 3.41
CA THR A 60 -3.31 16.06 3.16
C THR A 60 -4.44 15.16 3.65
N THR A 61 -4.32 13.84 3.49
CA THR A 61 -5.25 12.86 4.08
C THR A 61 -5.25 12.96 5.60
N PHE A 62 -4.08 13.02 6.24
CA PHE A 62 -3.98 13.18 7.69
C PHE A 62 -4.65 14.48 8.18
N SER A 63 -4.34 15.60 7.53
CA SER A 63 -4.90 16.91 7.85
C SER A 63 -6.43 16.96 7.70
N ARG A 64 -6.98 16.43 6.59
CA ARG A 64 -8.41 16.52 6.28
C ARG A 64 -9.26 15.43 6.91
N ASP A 65 -8.78 14.18 6.93
CA ASP A 65 -9.60 13.05 7.38
C ASP A 65 -9.45 12.75 8.86
N PHE A 66 -8.27 12.99 9.46
CA PHE A 66 -8.09 12.80 10.90
C PHE A 66 -8.31 14.11 11.66
N ILE A 67 -7.49 15.13 11.42
CA ILE A 67 -7.54 16.35 12.24
C ILE A 67 -8.87 17.08 12.10
N PHE A 68 -9.33 17.31 10.87
CA PHE A 68 -10.56 18.08 10.65
C PHE A 68 -11.83 17.32 11.04
N ARG A 69 -11.93 16.01 10.79
CA ARG A 69 -13.13 15.23 11.18
C ARG A 69 -13.19 14.94 12.68
N LEU A 70 -12.06 14.72 13.35
CA LEU A 70 -12.03 14.43 14.79
C LEU A 70 -12.20 15.69 15.64
N ASN A 71 -11.72 16.85 15.18
CA ASN A 71 -11.96 18.14 15.85
C ASN A 71 -13.30 18.74 15.40
N LEU A 72 -14.41 18.12 15.83
CA LEU A 72 -15.80 18.52 15.58
C LEU A 72 -16.17 19.97 15.99
N ASN A 73 -15.28 20.67 16.71
CA ASN A 73 -15.62 21.92 17.42
C ASN A 73 -14.81 23.14 16.96
N ALA A 74 -13.98 23.00 15.94
CA ALA A 74 -12.96 23.99 15.68
C ALA A 74 -13.33 24.83 14.45
N ASN A 75 -13.39 26.15 14.64
CA ASN A 75 -13.38 27.23 13.64
C ASN A 75 -12.13 27.17 12.71
N ILE A 76 -11.77 25.98 12.20
CA ILE A 76 -10.62 25.62 11.37
C ILE A 76 -10.91 25.89 9.88
N THR A 77 -12.03 26.54 9.55
CA THR A 77 -12.38 26.95 8.19
C THR A 77 -11.43 28.01 7.60
N LYS A 78 -10.42 28.49 8.35
CA LYS A 78 -9.41 29.40 7.82
C LYS A 78 -8.39 28.61 6.98
N PRO A 79 -8.10 29.03 5.73
CA PRO A 79 -7.12 28.34 4.88
C PRO A 79 -5.72 28.28 5.52
N LYS A 80 -5.38 29.25 6.38
CA LYS A 80 -4.11 29.27 7.14
C LYS A 80 -3.96 28.14 8.16
N SER A 81 -5.05 27.64 8.76
CA SER A 81 -4.96 26.49 9.70
C SER A 81 -4.74 25.19 8.96
N LEU A 82 -5.38 24.99 7.80
CA LEU A 82 -5.19 23.79 6.99
C LEU A 82 -3.74 23.63 6.51
N ILE A 83 -3.10 24.72 6.08
CA ILE A 83 -1.68 24.68 5.67
C ILE A 83 -0.79 24.21 6.82
N LYS A 84 -0.98 24.74 8.04
CA LYS A 84 -0.21 24.32 9.22
C LYS A 84 -0.42 22.84 9.55
N PHE A 85 -1.67 22.36 9.47
CA PHE A 85 -1.96 20.95 9.73
C PHE A 85 -1.39 20.02 8.65
N THR A 86 -1.37 20.43 7.39
CA THR A 86 -0.68 19.69 6.33
C THR A 86 0.83 19.66 6.57
N GLN A 87 1.45 20.76 7.00
CA GLN A 87 2.88 20.78 7.37
C GLN A 87 3.20 19.80 8.52
N ILE A 88 2.33 19.74 9.55
CA ILE A 88 2.44 18.74 10.61
C ILE A 88 2.24 17.32 10.04
N GLY A 89 1.27 17.14 9.15
CA GLY A 89 1.04 15.87 8.45
C GLY A 89 2.25 15.39 7.65
N ILE A 90 3.03 16.29 7.06
CA ILE A 90 4.30 15.97 6.39
C ILE A 90 5.29 15.38 7.40
N LEU A 91 5.49 16.04 8.54
CA LEU A 91 6.38 15.53 9.59
C LEU A 91 5.93 14.17 10.12
N VAL A 92 4.63 14.01 10.40
CA VAL A 92 4.07 12.73 10.87
C VAL A 92 4.28 11.63 9.83
N THR A 93 4.00 11.91 8.56
CA THR A 93 4.17 10.93 7.46
C THR A 93 5.63 10.53 7.29
N LEU A 94 6.56 11.48 7.38
CA LEU A 94 8.01 11.19 7.28
C LEU A 94 8.48 10.30 8.43
N VAL A 95 8.09 10.62 9.67
CA VAL A 95 8.43 9.80 10.84
C VAL A 95 7.85 8.39 10.71
N LEU A 96 6.57 8.27 10.35
CA LEU A 96 5.91 6.98 10.17
C LEU A 96 6.57 6.16 9.05
N SER A 97 6.92 6.80 7.93
CA SER A 97 7.62 6.17 6.82
C SER A 97 8.98 5.61 7.24
N ILE A 98 9.76 6.34 8.04
CA ILE A 98 11.05 5.86 8.56
C ILE A 98 10.86 4.64 9.47
N VAL A 99 9.87 4.68 10.35
CA VAL A 99 9.55 3.54 11.24
C VAL A 99 9.17 2.31 10.42
N ILE A 100 8.30 2.45 9.42
CA ILE A 100 7.89 1.32 8.56
C ILE A 100 9.08 0.78 7.76
N ALA A 101 9.93 1.65 7.21
CA ALA A 101 11.12 1.27 6.47
C ALA A 101 12.16 0.51 7.33
N TYR A 102 12.16 0.71 8.65
CA TYR A 102 13.01 -0.05 9.56
C TYR A 102 12.55 -1.52 9.69
N TYR A 103 11.25 -1.77 9.71
CA TYR A 103 10.69 -3.12 9.84
C TYR A 103 10.60 -3.88 8.50
N PHE A 104 10.29 -3.18 7.42
CA PHE A 104 10.14 -3.79 6.09
C PHE A 104 11.36 -3.51 5.22
N GLN A 105 12.23 -4.50 5.06
CA GLN A 105 13.42 -4.39 4.20
C GLN A 105 13.11 -4.63 2.72
N SER A 106 11.95 -5.21 2.40
CA SER A 106 11.48 -5.46 1.03
C SER A 106 10.25 -4.61 0.70
N VAL A 107 10.38 -3.76 -0.32
CA VAL A 107 9.26 -2.97 -0.85
C VAL A 107 8.16 -3.88 -1.40
N VAL A 108 8.56 -4.99 -2.04
CA VAL A 108 7.62 -5.96 -2.63
C VAL A 108 6.77 -6.59 -1.52
N GLU A 109 7.40 -7.06 -0.45
CA GLU A 109 6.71 -7.65 0.70
C GLU A 109 5.73 -6.67 1.36
N LEU A 110 6.14 -5.41 1.52
CA LEU A 110 5.28 -4.36 2.07
C LEU A 110 4.00 -4.17 1.24
N TRP A 111 4.14 -4.06 -0.09
CA TRP A 111 2.99 -3.90 -0.99
C TRP A 111 2.08 -5.13 -1.00
N TYR A 112 2.66 -6.34 -1.01
CA TYR A 112 1.87 -7.58 -0.94
C TYR A 112 1.11 -7.68 0.38
N THR A 113 1.75 -7.34 1.50
CA THR A 113 1.13 -7.42 2.83
C THR A 113 -0.03 -6.44 2.96
N ILE A 114 0.20 -5.17 2.64
CA ILE A 114 -0.84 -4.13 2.71
C ILE A 114 -1.98 -4.43 1.73
N GLY A 115 -1.65 -4.83 0.50
CA GLY A 115 -2.63 -5.19 -0.51
C GLY A 115 -3.51 -6.37 -0.07
N SER A 116 -2.89 -7.43 0.45
CA SER A 116 -3.60 -8.63 0.88
C SER A 116 -4.56 -8.38 2.05
N ILE A 117 -4.26 -7.40 2.91
CA ILE A 117 -5.08 -7.06 4.07
C ILE A 117 -6.21 -6.10 3.71
N CYS A 118 -5.91 -5.02 2.98
CA CYS A 118 -6.83 -3.90 2.80
C CYS A 118 -7.75 -4.05 1.58
N ILE A 119 -7.26 -4.59 0.47
CA ILE A 119 -8.03 -4.68 -0.79
C ILE A 119 -9.31 -5.52 -0.65
N PRO A 120 -9.32 -6.68 0.02
CA PRO A 120 -10.49 -7.56 0.03
C PRO A 120 -11.75 -6.93 0.61
N GLY A 121 -11.63 -6.13 1.67
CA GLY A 121 -12.76 -5.45 2.30
C GLY A 121 -13.24 -4.21 1.53
N LEU A 122 -12.43 -3.66 0.62
CA LEU A 122 -12.74 -2.40 -0.07
C LEU A 122 -13.21 -2.60 -1.51
N ILE A 123 -12.69 -3.62 -2.22
CA ILE A 123 -12.86 -3.73 -3.67
C ILE A 123 -14.34 -3.85 -4.08
N LEU A 124 -15.13 -4.64 -3.36
CA LEU A 124 -16.56 -4.82 -3.66
C LEU A 124 -17.37 -3.57 -3.34
N ILE A 125 -17.12 -2.90 -2.21
CA ILE A 125 -17.75 -1.63 -1.86
C ILE A 125 -17.46 -0.55 -2.91
N VAL A 126 -16.21 -0.45 -3.37
CA VAL A 126 -15.83 0.54 -4.39
C VAL A 126 -16.57 0.25 -5.70
N VAL A 127 -16.57 -1.00 -6.17
CA VAL A 127 -17.30 -1.39 -7.40
C VAL A 127 -18.80 -1.14 -7.24
N SER A 128 -19.36 -1.51 -6.10
CA SER A 128 -20.76 -1.32 -5.74
C SER A 128 -21.20 0.15 -5.77
N SER A 129 -20.29 1.08 -5.44
CA SER A 129 -20.58 2.52 -5.50
C SER A 129 -20.90 3.02 -6.91
N TYR A 130 -20.30 2.42 -7.95
CA TYR A 130 -20.51 2.80 -9.35
C TYR A 130 -21.82 2.22 -9.94
N TYR A 131 -22.35 1.13 -9.38
CA TYR A 131 -23.53 0.45 -9.92
C TYR A 131 -24.67 0.42 -8.91
N LEU A 132 -25.74 1.17 -9.18
CA LEU A 132 -26.94 1.28 -8.33
C LEU A 132 -27.53 -0.08 -7.90
N LYS A 133 -27.45 -1.08 -8.78
CA LYS A 133 -27.94 -2.45 -8.53
C LYS A 133 -27.13 -3.20 -7.47
N LEU A 134 -25.84 -2.89 -7.35
CA LEU A 134 -24.92 -3.55 -6.42
C LEU A 134 -24.81 -2.81 -5.08
N GLN A 135 -25.34 -1.59 -4.97
CA GLN A 135 -25.29 -0.80 -3.73
C GLN A 135 -25.96 -1.51 -2.55
N ILE A 136 -25.23 -1.65 -1.45
CA ILE A 136 -25.71 -2.19 -0.18
C ILE A 136 -25.92 -1.09 0.86
N ASN A 137 -26.58 -1.43 1.98
CA ASN A 137 -26.79 -0.49 3.08
C ASN A 137 -25.45 -0.12 3.77
N SER A 138 -25.34 1.13 4.24
CA SER A 138 -24.16 1.68 4.94
C SER A 138 -23.68 0.80 6.10
N ASN A 139 -24.60 0.30 6.94
CA ASN A 139 -24.22 -0.57 8.07
C ASN A 139 -23.60 -1.89 7.61
N LEU A 140 -24.13 -2.48 6.52
CA LEU A 140 -23.57 -3.71 5.94
C LEU A 140 -22.23 -3.45 5.27
N ALA A 141 -22.05 -2.30 4.63
CA ALA A 141 -20.76 -1.91 4.05
C ALA A 141 -19.66 -1.79 5.12
N ILE A 142 -19.98 -1.20 6.29
CA ILE A 142 -19.03 -1.14 7.41
C ILE A 142 -18.68 -2.55 7.91
N ILE A 143 -19.68 -3.43 8.04
CA ILE A 143 -19.46 -4.82 8.47
C ILE A 143 -18.59 -5.57 7.45
N GLU A 144 -18.84 -5.40 6.16
CA GLU A 144 -18.06 -6.00 5.07
C GLU A 144 -16.59 -5.58 5.14
N ILE A 145 -16.32 -4.27 5.25
CA ILE A 145 -14.95 -3.74 5.35
C ILE A 145 -14.24 -4.33 6.58
N LEU A 146 -14.87 -4.25 7.76
CA LEU A 146 -14.25 -4.71 9.01
C LEU A 146 -14.01 -6.23 8.99
N SER A 147 -14.98 -7.02 8.52
CA SER A 147 -14.87 -8.47 8.48
C SER A 147 -13.87 -8.96 7.42
N GLY A 148 -13.85 -8.36 6.22
CA GLY A 148 -12.90 -8.72 5.17
C GLY A 148 -11.45 -8.43 5.57
N VAL A 149 -11.21 -7.27 6.18
CA VAL A 149 -9.88 -6.91 6.71
C VAL A 149 -9.49 -7.81 7.87
N SER A 150 -10.39 -8.06 8.82
CA SER A 150 -10.12 -8.92 9.99
C SER A 150 -9.87 -10.37 9.59
N ALA A 151 -10.61 -10.90 8.61
CA ALA A 151 -10.42 -12.25 8.08
C ALA A 151 -9.05 -12.39 7.39
N SER A 152 -8.66 -11.39 6.59
CA SER A 152 -7.35 -11.36 5.94
C SER A 152 -6.22 -11.28 6.96
N LEU A 153 -6.33 -10.38 7.95
CA LEU A 153 -5.36 -10.27 9.05
C LEU A 153 -5.26 -11.57 9.85
N GLY A 154 -6.40 -12.14 10.24
CA GLY A 154 -6.47 -13.41 10.97
C GLY A 154 -5.74 -14.51 10.20
N TRP A 155 -6.04 -14.67 8.91
CA TRP A 155 -5.38 -15.67 8.09
C TRP A 155 -3.87 -15.47 7.98
N LEU A 156 -3.41 -14.23 7.88
CA LEU A 156 -1.98 -13.92 7.83
C LEU A 156 -1.23 -14.44 9.06
N PHE A 157 -1.83 -14.39 10.25
CA PHE A 157 -1.25 -14.98 11.47
C PHE A 157 -1.46 -16.49 11.56
N PHE A 158 -2.62 -17.00 11.15
CA PHE A 158 -2.95 -18.43 11.29
C PHE A 158 -2.27 -19.33 10.26
N ARG A 159 -1.97 -18.83 9.06
CA ARG A 159 -1.33 -19.63 7.99
C ARG A 159 -0.01 -20.28 8.43
N GLY A 160 0.74 -19.63 9.33
CA GLY A 160 2.02 -20.15 9.83
C GLY A 160 1.90 -21.45 10.64
N TYR A 161 0.73 -21.71 11.24
CA TYR A 161 0.49 -22.91 12.04
C TYR A 161 0.12 -24.14 11.21
N PHE A 162 -0.29 -23.97 9.94
CA PHE A 162 -0.71 -25.06 9.06
C PHE A 162 0.41 -25.53 8.13
N HIS A 163 1.64 -25.65 8.65
CA HIS A 163 2.79 -26.11 7.87
C HIS A 163 2.59 -27.50 7.26
N ASP A 164 1.81 -28.37 7.92
CA ASP A 164 1.60 -29.76 7.49
C ASP A 164 0.57 -29.93 6.37
N ASN A 165 -0.22 -28.90 6.04
CA ASN A 165 -1.23 -28.94 4.98
C ASN A 165 -0.87 -28.00 3.83
N ASP A 166 -0.31 -28.55 2.75
CA ASP A 166 0.11 -27.79 1.55
C ASP A 166 -1.00 -26.88 0.99
N LEU A 167 -2.25 -27.36 0.95
CA LEU A 167 -3.38 -26.59 0.45
C LEU A 167 -3.69 -25.34 1.27
N LEU A 168 -3.62 -25.42 2.59
CA LEU A 168 -3.97 -24.30 3.48
C LEU A 168 -2.83 -23.27 3.54
N ASN A 169 -1.57 -23.70 3.41
CA ASN A 169 -0.43 -22.81 3.42
C ASN A 169 -0.30 -21.97 2.13
N GLN A 170 -0.77 -22.51 1.01
CA GLN A 170 -0.79 -21.81 -0.29
C GLN A 170 -1.91 -20.79 -0.43
N LEU A 171 -2.94 -20.82 0.42
CA LEU A 171 -4.03 -19.85 0.36
C LEU A 171 -3.55 -18.47 0.83
N GLU A 172 -3.59 -17.51 -0.10
CA GLU A 172 -3.24 -16.13 0.21
C GLU A 172 -4.31 -15.47 1.11
N PRO A 173 -3.91 -14.66 2.10
CA PRO A 173 -4.83 -13.94 2.98
C PRO A 173 -5.90 -13.13 2.24
N MET A 174 -5.53 -12.58 1.08
CA MET A 174 -6.40 -11.81 0.20
C MET A 174 -7.66 -12.59 -0.21
N ILE A 175 -7.51 -13.88 -0.53
CA ILE A 175 -8.59 -14.73 -1.03
C ILE A 175 -9.64 -14.94 0.06
N ILE A 176 -9.20 -15.16 1.30
CA ILE A 176 -10.10 -15.42 2.43
C ILE A 176 -10.85 -14.16 2.83
N GLY A 177 -10.17 -13.01 2.88
CA GLY A 177 -10.85 -11.73 3.05
C GLY A 177 -11.91 -11.48 1.99
N LEU A 178 -11.59 -11.83 0.73
CA LEU A 178 -12.47 -11.55 -0.39
C LEU A 178 -13.70 -12.46 -0.36
N LEU A 179 -13.53 -13.74 0.03
CA LEU A 179 -14.64 -14.66 0.24
C LEU A 179 -15.60 -14.14 1.31
N VAL A 180 -15.08 -13.71 2.46
CA VAL A 180 -15.90 -13.15 3.54
C VAL A 180 -16.63 -11.89 3.08
N ALA A 181 -15.92 -10.96 2.43
CA ALA A 181 -16.52 -9.75 1.89
C ALA A 181 -17.62 -10.07 0.85
N SER A 182 -17.37 -11.02 -0.04
CA SER A 182 -18.32 -11.44 -1.08
C SER A 182 -19.61 -12.01 -0.50
N VAL A 183 -19.52 -12.85 0.53
CA VAL A 183 -20.70 -13.43 1.20
C VAL A 183 -21.57 -12.33 1.81
N ILE A 184 -20.94 -11.36 2.49
CA ILE A 184 -21.66 -10.23 3.12
C ILE A 184 -22.26 -9.32 2.06
N HIS A 185 -21.52 -9.05 0.97
CA HIS A 185 -21.98 -8.20 -0.12
C HIS A 185 -23.20 -8.80 -0.83
N ILE A 186 -23.15 -10.10 -1.17
CA ILE A 186 -24.26 -10.82 -1.80
C ILE A 186 -25.48 -10.82 -0.88
N PHE A 187 -25.28 -11.08 0.41
CA PHE A 187 -26.37 -10.99 1.40
C PHE A 187 -26.99 -9.58 1.43
N GLY A 188 -26.18 -8.53 1.37
CA GLY A 188 -26.65 -7.15 1.31
C GLY A 188 -27.45 -6.83 0.05
N ILE A 189 -27.06 -7.35 -1.10
CA ILE A 189 -27.80 -7.20 -2.37
C ILE A 189 -29.14 -7.94 -2.29
N LEU A 190 -29.15 -9.19 -1.81
CA LEU A 190 -30.36 -10.00 -1.70
C LEU A 190 -31.38 -9.39 -0.73
N LYS A 191 -30.93 -8.74 0.35
CA LYS A 191 -31.82 -8.06 1.30
C LYS A 191 -32.45 -6.78 0.73
N LYS A 192 -31.83 -6.20 -0.30
CA LYS A 192 -32.31 -5.00 -0.97
C LYS A 192 -33.30 -5.30 -2.10
N ALA A 193 -33.15 -6.46 -2.75
CA ALA A 193 -34.05 -6.96 -3.79
C ALA A 193 -35.42 -7.36 -3.23
#